data_AF-A0A428UQZ1-F1
#
_entry.id   AF-A0A428UQZ1-F1
#
_cell.length_a   1.000
_cell.length_b   1.000
_cell.length_c   1.000
_cell.angle_alpha   90.00
_cell.angle_beta   90.00
_cell.angle_gamma   90.00
#
_symmetry.space_group_name_H-M   'P 1'
#
loop_
_entity.id
_entity.type
_entity.pdbx_description
1 polymer ?
#
loop_
_entity_poly.entity_id
_entity_poly.type
_entity_poly.pdbx_seq_one_letter_code
_entity_poly.pdbx_strand_id
1 'polypeptide(L)'
;MQRRHRSTVACQECRGRKVRCTVTVTGIPCMRCAQDDIECIVQDGLHTLNARSRSVRSGGESNSSRASPSLPESITRQLASVPDVHRSDSMAEGHNDAAYHSDPGRQRDIEEERSGAELSYAATGQGNGNSDCIFYLGEQPGATSVIDVCSHPQQPIQRHILLRPTPPVTISQQDSDYLKQKGVFNLPQQSSHVGILQNLHEPVYVSLSDLLLFWSMASVAVNFVPSTVWQLEGFGSCKEMKATAYEHAKCVYNNGGVIHQEHLLQSALLLSFWHSDRDRLSQPWYWSGVAVSLCQIIGLHRNPDSVRLNPVINPHRRRMWRRLWGGCLFRDRWLSLTLGRPMRIRLCDCDMPFPTVEDLLGDVTDIPSSLRDAYLPQDLDRLAKYWPVLLQLSRLLGDVTTLCYEQNNSTPTLEQCECLEAELSQHCIPEGNNGEESQLERFYYYHAQLHYQ
;
A
#
# COMPACT_ATOMS: atom_id res chain seq x y z
N MET A 1 -17.27 6.75 -23.46
CA MET A 1 -16.49 8.00 -23.60
C MET A 1 -15.78 8.01 -24.96
N GLN A 2 -16.20 8.88 -25.89
CA GLN A 2 -15.60 8.97 -27.24
C GLN A 2 -14.16 9.51 -27.18
N ARG A 3 -13.21 8.82 -27.82
CA ARG A 3 -11.82 9.28 -28.01
C ARG A 3 -11.85 10.58 -28.82
N ARG A 4 -11.59 11.72 -28.16
CA ARG A 4 -11.46 13.02 -28.83
C ARG A 4 -10.20 13.04 -29.69
N HIS A 5 -10.39 13.19 -31.00
CA HIS A 5 -9.37 13.33 -32.04
C HIS A 5 -8.33 14.40 -31.66
N ARG A 6 -7.04 14.06 -31.72
CA ARG A 6 -5.93 15.00 -31.50
C ARG A 6 -5.82 15.86 -32.75
N SER A 7 -6.09 17.16 -32.63
CA SER A 7 -5.95 18.12 -33.73
C SER A 7 -4.50 18.17 -34.22
N THR A 8 -4.30 18.15 -35.53
CA THR A 8 -2.97 18.19 -36.19
C THR A 8 -2.35 19.59 -36.24
N VAL A 9 -3.10 20.62 -35.85
CA VAL A 9 -2.69 22.04 -35.90
C VAL A 9 -2.50 22.58 -34.49
N ALA A 10 -1.32 23.17 -34.23
CA ALA A 10 -0.95 23.79 -32.96
C ALA A 10 -0.15 25.09 -33.21
N CYS A 11 -0.32 26.10 -32.35
CA CYS A 11 0.49 27.32 -32.40
C CYS A 11 1.94 27.05 -32.01
N GLN A 12 2.85 27.94 -32.44
CA GLN A 12 4.29 27.82 -32.21
C GLN A 12 4.63 27.66 -30.73
N GLU A 13 4.02 28.46 -29.85
CA GLU A 13 4.24 28.39 -28.39
C GLU A 13 3.82 27.04 -27.79
N CYS A 14 2.61 26.57 -28.10
CA CYS A 14 2.17 25.28 -27.59
C CYS A 14 2.96 24.11 -28.17
N ARG A 15 3.44 24.25 -29.42
CA ARG A 15 4.29 23.26 -30.09
C ARG A 15 5.68 23.20 -29.47
N GLY A 16 6.30 24.35 -29.20
CA GLY A 16 7.60 24.45 -28.51
C GLY A 16 7.54 23.87 -27.09
N ARG A 17 6.45 24.14 -26.37
CA ARG A 17 6.22 23.61 -25.02
C ARG A 17 5.72 22.16 -24.98
N LYS A 18 5.47 21.51 -26.13
CA LYS A 18 4.90 20.15 -26.25
C LYS A 18 3.59 19.93 -25.47
N VAL A 19 2.77 20.98 -25.32
CA VAL A 19 1.49 20.94 -24.60
C VAL A 19 0.31 20.94 -25.57
N ARG A 20 -0.87 20.55 -25.07
CA ARG A 20 -2.10 20.56 -25.87
C ARG A 20 -2.47 21.99 -26.27
N CYS A 21 -2.40 22.29 -27.55
CA CYS A 21 -2.92 23.53 -28.11
C CYS A 21 -4.43 23.40 -28.34
N THR A 22 -5.21 24.40 -27.91
CA THR A 22 -6.65 24.45 -28.16
C THR A 22 -7.02 25.39 -29.31
N VAL A 23 -6.05 25.79 -30.16
CA VAL A 23 -6.27 26.80 -31.20
C VAL A 23 -7.39 26.45 -32.17
N THR A 24 -7.60 25.16 -32.46
CA THR A 24 -8.72 24.69 -33.30
C THR A 24 -10.09 24.76 -32.61
N VAL A 25 -10.13 24.97 -31.29
CA VAL A 25 -11.36 25.05 -30.47
C VAL A 25 -11.65 26.50 -30.08
N THR A 26 -10.63 27.25 -29.65
CA THR A 26 -10.78 28.62 -29.13
C THR A 26 -10.44 29.70 -30.14
N GLY A 27 -9.85 29.36 -31.28
CA GLY A 27 -9.30 30.33 -32.23
C GLY A 27 -7.96 30.90 -31.76
N ILE A 28 -7.50 31.96 -32.43
CA ILE A 28 -6.30 32.72 -32.07
C ILE A 28 -6.74 33.93 -31.22
N PRO A 29 -6.23 34.10 -29.98
CA PRO A 29 -5.24 33.25 -29.31
C PRO A 29 -5.84 31.96 -28.73
N CYS A 30 -5.03 30.89 -28.66
CA CYS A 30 -5.45 29.67 -27.98
C CYS A 30 -5.58 29.90 -26.47
N MET A 31 -6.36 29.09 -25.76
CA MET A 31 -6.68 29.30 -24.32
C MET A 31 -5.45 29.54 -23.44
N ARG A 32 -4.35 28.83 -23.72
CA ARG A 32 -3.11 28.96 -22.97
C ARG A 32 -2.36 30.25 -23.31
N CYS A 33 -2.23 30.57 -24.60
CA CYS A 33 -1.63 31.84 -25.02
C CYS A 33 -2.43 33.05 -24.53
N ALA A 34 -3.76 32.93 -24.44
CA ALA A 34 -4.64 33.95 -23.88
C ALA A 34 -4.45 34.13 -22.36
N GLN A 35 -4.19 33.05 -21.63
CA GLN A 35 -3.91 33.08 -20.18
C GLN A 35 -2.51 33.64 -19.88
N ASP A 36 -1.53 33.27 -20.70
CA ASP A 36 -0.14 33.69 -20.53
C ASP A 36 0.11 35.11 -21.09
N ASP A 37 -0.88 35.71 -21.76
CA ASP A 37 -0.78 37.00 -22.47
C ASP A 37 0.38 37.03 -23.48
N ILE A 38 0.54 35.94 -24.24
CA ILE A 38 1.60 35.74 -25.23
C ILE A 38 0.99 35.61 -26.64
N GLU A 39 1.69 36.15 -27.64
CA GLU A 39 1.27 36.11 -29.03
C GLU A 39 1.12 34.67 -29.56
N CYS A 40 -0.05 34.34 -30.11
CA CYS A 40 -0.40 33.00 -30.55
C CYS A 40 -0.27 32.85 -32.07
N ILE A 41 0.91 32.48 -32.55
CA ILE A 41 1.21 32.37 -33.98
C ILE A 41 1.00 30.93 -34.47
N VAL A 42 0.18 30.73 -35.50
CA VAL A 42 0.02 29.44 -36.22
C VAL A 42 0.54 29.64 -37.64
N GLN A 43 1.53 28.85 -38.05
CA GLN A 43 1.99 28.83 -39.44
C GLN A 43 1.26 27.73 -40.19
N ASP A 44 0.26 28.09 -41.00
CA ASP A 44 -0.05 27.41 -42.26
C ASP A 44 -0.98 28.31 -43.11
N GLY A 45 -0.66 28.42 -44.40
CA GLY A 45 -1.16 29.45 -45.29
C GLY A 45 -2.64 29.33 -45.66
N LEU A 46 -3.41 30.35 -45.31
CA LEU A 46 -4.43 31.04 -46.14
C LEU A 46 -5.22 32.02 -45.24
N HIS A 47 -4.98 33.31 -45.49
CA HIS A 47 -5.82 34.48 -45.20
C HIS A 47 -6.33 34.77 -43.76
N THR A 48 -5.61 35.70 -43.12
CA THR A 48 -6.12 36.93 -42.50
C THR A 48 -7.65 37.11 -42.42
N LEU A 49 -8.19 37.14 -41.20
CA LEU A 49 -9.13 38.19 -40.78
C LEU A 49 -8.89 38.57 -39.31
N ASN A 50 -8.63 39.88 -39.15
CA ASN A 50 -8.27 40.57 -37.93
C ASN A 50 -9.43 40.71 -36.93
N ALA A 51 -9.02 40.93 -35.69
CA ALA A 51 -9.77 41.36 -34.52
C ALA A 51 -11.02 42.23 -34.77
N ARG A 52 -12.09 41.95 -34.01
CA ARG A 52 -12.98 42.99 -33.47
C ARG A 52 -13.65 42.53 -32.18
N SER A 53 -13.69 43.46 -31.24
CA SER A 53 -14.22 43.38 -29.88
C SER A 53 -15.75 43.51 -29.82
N ARG A 54 -16.29 43.14 -28.63
CA ARG A 54 -17.61 43.44 -28.01
C ARG A 54 -18.70 42.34 -28.03
N SER A 55 -18.93 41.82 -26.82
CA SER A 55 -20.18 41.93 -26.02
C SER A 55 -21.51 41.35 -26.53
N VAL A 56 -22.25 40.79 -25.55
CA VAL A 56 -23.71 40.64 -25.39
C VAL A 56 -24.33 39.25 -25.64
N ARG A 57 -25.08 38.83 -24.59
CA ARG A 57 -26.05 37.73 -24.49
C ARG A 57 -27.18 37.80 -25.54
N SER A 58 -27.72 36.64 -25.93
CA SER A 58 -29.14 36.26 -25.82
C SER A 58 -29.48 35.18 -26.84
N GLY A 59 -30.38 34.28 -26.46
CA GLY A 59 -30.77 33.09 -27.21
C GLY A 59 -31.65 33.34 -28.44
N GLY A 60 -32.00 32.22 -29.07
CA GLY A 60 -32.88 32.13 -30.22
C GLY A 60 -32.85 30.72 -30.78
N GLU A 61 -33.95 30.01 -30.58
CA GLU A 61 -34.27 28.68 -31.14
C GLU A 61 -34.40 28.72 -32.67
N SER A 62 -34.12 27.61 -33.36
CA SER A 62 -35.05 26.96 -34.31
C SER A 62 -34.43 25.81 -35.15
N ASN A 63 -35.00 24.63 -34.93
CA ASN A 63 -35.45 23.55 -35.84
C ASN A 63 -34.70 23.06 -37.10
N SER A 64 -34.74 21.71 -37.20
CA SER A 64 -34.80 20.81 -38.37
C SER A 64 -33.48 20.57 -39.11
N SER A 65 -33.04 19.35 -39.50
CA SER A 65 -33.78 18.19 -40.03
C SER A 65 -32.89 16.93 -39.99
N ARG A 66 -33.53 15.75 -39.99
CA ARG A 66 -32.95 14.41 -40.19
C ARG A 66 -32.18 14.26 -41.52
N ALA A 67 -31.05 13.53 -41.49
CA ALA A 67 -30.60 12.67 -42.58
C ALA A 67 -29.68 11.54 -42.05
N SER A 68 -29.94 10.32 -42.53
CA SER A 68 -29.28 9.05 -42.18
C SER A 68 -27.82 8.97 -42.65
N PRO A 69 -26.95 8.14 -42.03
CA PRO A 69 -25.62 7.89 -42.57
C PRO A 69 -25.60 6.65 -43.49
N SER A 70 -25.07 6.82 -44.68
CA SER A 70 -24.64 5.74 -45.58
C SER A 70 -23.21 5.29 -45.27
N LEU A 71 -23.00 3.97 -45.30
CA LEU A 71 -21.68 3.32 -45.30
C LEU A 71 -20.92 3.65 -46.59
N PRO A 72 -19.57 3.61 -46.55
CA PRO A 72 -18.88 2.92 -47.64
C PRO A 72 -17.86 1.89 -47.19
N GLU A 73 -17.63 0.99 -48.13
CA GLU A 73 -16.91 -0.27 -48.12
C GLU A 73 -15.39 -0.19 -47.91
N SER A 74 -14.89 -1.36 -47.50
CA SER A 74 -13.55 -1.92 -47.58
C SER A 74 -12.57 -1.29 -48.59
N ILE A 75 -11.39 -0.91 -48.09
CA ILE A 75 -10.17 -0.83 -48.88
C ILE A 75 -9.05 -1.61 -48.17
N THR A 76 -8.72 -2.75 -48.75
CA THR A 76 -7.54 -3.58 -48.53
C THR A 76 -6.27 -2.78 -48.84
N ARG A 77 -5.31 -2.66 -47.91
CA ARG A 77 -3.92 -2.28 -48.23
C ARG A 77 -2.89 -2.98 -47.34
N GLN A 78 -2.33 -4.04 -47.92
CA GLN A 78 -0.93 -4.48 -47.96
C GLN A 78 -0.02 -4.13 -46.76
N LEU A 79 0.49 -5.20 -46.12
CA LEU A 79 1.67 -5.15 -45.25
C LEU A 79 2.88 -4.61 -46.04
N ALA A 80 3.47 -3.52 -45.55
CA ALA A 80 4.81 -3.10 -45.92
C ALA A 80 5.77 -3.48 -44.78
N SER A 81 6.87 -4.12 -45.18
CA SER A 81 7.96 -4.69 -44.39
C SER A 81 8.62 -3.73 -43.40
N VAL A 82 8.91 -4.23 -42.21
CA VAL A 82 9.80 -3.62 -41.20
C VAL A 82 11.25 -3.70 -41.71
N PRO A 83 12.07 -2.64 -41.66
CA PRO A 83 13.48 -2.74 -41.96
C PRO A 83 14.25 -3.35 -40.79
N ASP A 84 15.07 -4.35 -41.08
CA ASP A 84 16.12 -4.91 -40.23
C ASP A 84 17.09 -3.81 -39.77
N VAL A 85 17.26 -3.65 -38.45
CA VAL A 85 18.38 -2.89 -37.89
C VAL A 85 19.45 -3.88 -37.46
N HIS A 86 20.52 -3.90 -38.26
CA HIS A 86 21.73 -4.66 -38.02
C HIS A 86 22.29 -4.41 -36.61
N ARG A 87 22.58 -5.53 -35.95
CA ARG A 87 23.38 -5.67 -34.75
C ARG A 87 24.82 -5.24 -35.06
N SER A 88 25.30 -4.17 -34.44
CA SER A 88 26.72 -3.84 -34.40
C SER A 88 27.18 -3.86 -32.95
N ASP A 89 27.93 -4.91 -32.61
CA ASP A 89 28.78 -4.97 -31.42
C ASP A 89 29.86 -3.88 -31.53
N SER A 90 29.92 -2.98 -30.55
CA SER A 90 31.12 -2.23 -30.26
C SER A 90 31.24 -1.97 -28.76
N MET A 91 32.18 -2.72 -28.17
CA MET A 91 32.80 -2.41 -26.88
C MET A 91 33.47 -1.04 -26.96
N ALA A 92 33.12 -0.13 -26.05
CA ALA A 92 33.88 1.08 -25.81
C ALA A 92 33.95 1.35 -24.29
N GLU A 93 35.14 1.13 -23.75
CA GLU A 93 35.55 1.48 -22.39
C GLU A 93 35.72 3.01 -22.24
N GLY A 94 35.71 3.46 -20.98
CA GLY A 94 35.41 4.82 -20.55
C GLY A 94 36.35 5.96 -20.95
N HIS A 95 35.84 7.21 -20.87
CA HIS A 95 36.29 8.23 -19.90
C HIS A 95 35.51 9.56 -20.01
N ASN A 96 35.00 10.01 -18.84
CA ASN A 96 34.81 11.37 -18.29
C ASN A 96 34.00 12.49 -19.00
N ASP A 97 32.84 12.76 -18.39
CA ASP A 97 32.44 13.97 -17.61
C ASP A 97 32.46 15.40 -18.17
N ALA A 98 31.41 16.12 -17.71
CA ALA A 98 31.28 17.56 -17.47
C ALA A 98 30.82 18.46 -18.63
N ALA A 99 29.49 18.56 -18.82
CA ALA A 99 28.74 19.82 -19.06
C ALA A 99 27.27 19.58 -19.49
N TYR A 100 26.44 18.95 -18.65
CA TYR A 100 25.00 18.83 -18.94
C TYR A 100 24.15 18.97 -17.67
N HIS A 101 24.32 20.04 -16.90
CA HIS A 101 23.41 20.39 -15.81
C HIS A 101 22.95 21.83 -15.94
N SER A 102 21.76 22.04 -16.52
CA SER A 102 21.04 23.31 -16.41
C SER A 102 19.53 23.22 -16.73
N ASP A 103 18.99 22.05 -17.11
CA ASP A 103 17.54 21.89 -17.29
C ASP A 103 16.95 20.99 -16.19
N PRO A 104 16.24 21.55 -15.20
CA PRO A 104 15.54 20.78 -14.17
C PRO A 104 14.44 19.86 -14.71
N GLY A 105 13.93 20.11 -15.92
CA GLY A 105 13.03 19.19 -16.62
C GLY A 105 13.76 17.92 -17.03
N ARG A 106 14.88 18.08 -17.74
CA ARG A 106 15.71 16.96 -18.22
C ARG A 106 16.34 16.15 -17.09
N GLN A 107 16.67 16.76 -15.96
CA GLN A 107 17.19 16.04 -14.79
C GLN A 107 16.13 15.10 -14.18
N ARG A 108 14.86 15.54 -14.11
CA ARG A 108 13.75 14.70 -13.66
C ARG A 108 13.46 13.56 -14.63
N ASP A 109 13.50 13.83 -15.93
CA ASP A 109 13.34 12.80 -16.96
C ASP A 109 14.45 11.74 -16.83
N ILE A 110 15.70 12.13 -16.56
CA ILE A 110 16.82 11.20 -16.34
C ILE A 110 16.62 10.36 -15.07
N GLU A 111 16.11 10.94 -13.99
CA GLU A 111 15.84 10.20 -12.74
C GLU A 111 14.68 9.22 -12.89
N GLU A 112 13.61 9.61 -13.58
CA GLU A 112 12.46 8.74 -13.89
C GLU A 112 12.86 7.61 -14.86
N GLU A 113 13.61 7.92 -15.92
CA GLU A 113 14.16 6.93 -16.86
C GLU A 113 15.10 5.95 -16.16
N ARG A 114 15.96 6.44 -15.24
CA ARG A 114 16.84 5.60 -14.43
C ARG A 114 16.05 4.66 -13.52
N SER A 115 14.96 5.13 -12.93
CA SER A 115 14.04 4.31 -12.12
C SER A 115 13.37 3.22 -12.96
N GLY A 116 12.85 3.56 -14.13
CA GLY A 116 12.24 2.57 -15.05
C GLY A 116 13.23 1.51 -15.54
N ALA A 117 14.45 1.91 -15.89
CA ALA A 117 15.52 1.00 -16.29
C ALA A 117 15.95 0.08 -15.15
N GLU A 118 16.04 0.60 -13.92
CA GLU A 118 16.35 -0.18 -12.73
C GLU A 118 15.27 -1.23 -12.45
N LEU A 119 14.00 -0.86 -12.51
CA LEU A 119 12.87 -1.78 -12.35
C LEU A 119 12.92 -2.92 -13.38
N SER A 120 13.14 -2.59 -14.66
CA SER A 120 13.25 -3.57 -15.74
C SER A 120 14.45 -4.52 -15.56
N TYR A 121 15.61 -3.98 -15.16
CA TYR A 121 16.82 -4.74 -14.90
C TYR A 121 16.68 -5.68 -13.70
N ALA A 122 16.05 -5.22 -12.62
CA ALA A 122 15.76 -6.04 -11.45
C ALA A 122 14.71 -7.13 -11.75
N ALA A 123 13.66 -6.80 -12.50
CA ALA A 123 12.60 -7.74 -12.91
C ALA A 123 13.13 -8.92 -13.73
N THR A 124 14.12 -8.69 -14.59
CA THR A 124 14.73 -9.72 -15.44
C THR A 124 15.75 -10.61 -14.70
N GLY A 125 15.85 -10.48 -13.37
CA GLY A 125 16.68 -11.35 -12.52
C GLY A 125 18.17 -10.98 -12.49
N GLN A 126 18.54 -9.81 -13.02
CA GLN A 126 19.91 -9.29 -12.98
C GLN A 126 20.15 -8.31 -11.81
N GLY A 127 19.18 -8.17 -10.90
CA GLY A 127 19.27 -7.31 -9.71
C GLY A 127 20.45 -7.64 -8.80
N ASN A 128 20.96 -6.62 -8.10
CA ASN A 128 22.08 -6.76 -7.17
C ASN A 128 21.64 -7.51 -5.90
N GLY A 129 22.28 -8.66 -5.61
CA GLY A 129 21.88 -9.56 -4.51
C GLY A 129 22.14 -9.04 -3.08
N ASN A 130 22.74 -7.86 -2.92
CA ASN A 130 23.10 -7.28 -1.63
C ASN A 130 22.09 -6.24 -1.10
N SER A 131 20.84 -6.22 -1.59
CA SER A 131 19.82 -5.26 -1.16
C SER A 131 18.67 -5.93 -0.41
N ASP A 132 18.15 -5.26 0.62
CA ASP A 132 16.90 -5.63 1.31
C ASP A 132 15.69 -4.81 0.84
N CYS A 133 15.88 -3.91 -0.13
CA CYS A 133 14.83 -3.06 -0.67
C CYS A 133 13.92 -3.85 -1.61
N ILE A 134 12.90 -4.49 -1.05
CA ILE A 134 11.87 -5.17 -1.82
C ILE A 134 10.93 -4.15 -2.45
N PHE A 135 10.66 -4.35 -3.74
CA PHE A 135 9.66 -3.60 -4.48
C PHE A 135 8.65 -4.56 -5.13
N TYR A 136 7.38 -4.17 -5.09
CA TYR A 136 6.31 -4.87 -5.77
C TYR A 136 5.94 -4.17 -7.08
N LEU A 137 6.10 -4.88 -8.20
CA LEU A 137 5.89 -4.32 -9.54
C LEU A 137 4.42 -4.01 -9.87
N GLY A 138 3.47 -4.63 -9.17
CA GLY A 138 2.06 -4.59 -9.56
C GLY A 138 1.70 -5.61 -10.65
N GLU A 139 0.40 -5.72 -10.93
CA GLU A 139 -0.17 -6.65 -11.91
C GLU A 139 -0.61 -5.95 -13.21
N GLN A 140 -1.03 -6.74 -14.19
CA GLN A 140 -1.65 -6.23 -15.41
C GLN A 140 -3.12 -5.83 -15.20
N PRO A 141 -3.65 -4.86 -15.95
CA PRO A 141 -2.94 -3.98 -16.90
C PRO A 141 -2.17 -2.88 -16.15
N GLY A 142 -0.91 -2.62 -16.56
CA GLY A 142 -0.08 -1.62 -15.91
C GLY A 142 1.28 -1.44 -16.61
N ALA A 143 2.21 -0.70 -16.00
CA ALA A 143 3.57 -0.57 -16.52
C ALA A 143 4.26 -1.95 -16.65
N THR A 144 3.93 -2.89 -15.76
CA THR A 144 4.40 -4.28 -15.78
C THR A 144 4.03 -5.03 -17.05
N SER A 145 2.95 -4.64 -17.74
CA SER A 145 2.56 -5.26 -19.02
C SER A 145 3.65 -5.14 -20.09
N VAL A 146 4.42 -4.06 -20.08
CA VAL A 146 5.55 -3.88 -21.02
C VAL A 146 6.65 -4.89 -20.71
N ILE A 147 6.97 -5.08 -19.43
CA ILE A 147 8.00 -6.02 -19.00
C ILE A 147 7.58 -7.45 -19.33
N ASP A 148 6.31 -7.80 -19.11
CA ASP A 148 5.76 -9.12 -19.43
C ASP A 148 5.84 -9.44 -20.94
N VAL A 149 5.55 -8.46 -21.81
CA VAL A 149 5.68 -8.62 -23.27
C VAL A 149 7.13 -8.82 -23.70
N CYS A 150 8.07 -8.16 -23.04
CA CYS A 150 9.49 -8.28 -23.33
C CYS A 150 10.14 -9.53 -22.72
N SER A 151 9.43 -10.25 -21.84
CA SER A 151 9.95 -11.41 -21.14
C SER A 151 9.69 -12.70 -21.92
N HIS A 152 10.61 -13.67 -21.78
CA HIS A 152 10.46 -14.95 -22.46
C HIS A 152 9.22 -15.71 -21.92
N PRO A 153 8.36 -16.29 -22.79
CA PRO A 153 7.16 -17.01 -22.36
C PRO A 153 7.41 -18.17 -21.39
N GLN A 154 8.63 -18.72 -21.38
CA GLN A 154 9.04 -19.81 -20.50
C GLN A 154 9.66 -19.33 -19.18
N GLN A 155 9.87 -18.03 -19.01
CA GLN A 155 10.46 -17.41 -17.82
C GLN A 155 9.57 -16.26 -17.33
N PRO A 156 8.44 -16.58 -16.70
CA PRO A 156 7.57 -15.56 -16.11
C PRO A 156 8.30 -14.73 -15.05
N ILE A 157 7.93 -13.46 -14.92
CA ILE A 157 8.64 -12.50 -14.06
C ILE A 157 8.19 -12.64 -12.60
N GLN A 158 9.11 -12.48 -11.66
CA GLN A 158 8.76 -12.31 -10.25
C GLN A 158 8.14 -10.93 -10.01
N ARG A 159 7.05 -10.86 -9.26
CA ARG A 159 6.39 -9.58 -8.94
C ARG A 159 7.07 -8.83 -7.80
N HIS A 160 7.71 -9.55 -6.87
CA HIS A 160 8.55 -8.99 -5.81
C HIS A 160 10.02 -9.09 -6.21
N ILE A 161 10.67 -7.94 -6.33
CA ILE A 161 12.03 -7.78 -6.84
C ILE A 161 12.90 -6.98 -5.87
N LEU A 162 14.22 -7.09 -6.00
CA LEU A 162 15.17 -6.28 -5.24
C LEU A 162 15.63 -5.08 -6.05
N LEU A 163 15.43 -3.88 -5.51
CA LEU A 163 16.02 -2.64 -6.04
C LEU A 163 17.33 -2.35 -5.34
N ARG A 164 18.16 -1.48 -5.92
CA ARG A 164 19.39 -1.06 -5.26
C ARG A 164 19.05 -0.28 -3.98
N PRO A 165 19.83 -0.43 -2.90
CA PRO A 165 19.62 0.36 -1.70
C PRO A 165 19.76 1.84 -2.05
N THR A 166 18.76 2.64 -1.71
CA THR A 166 18.92 4.08 -1.69
C THR A 166 19.82 4.48 -0.52
N PRO A 167 20.69 5.50 -0.68
CA PRO A 167 21.49 5.98 0.44
C PRO A 167 20.57 6.41 1.59
N PRO A 168 20.95 6.12 2.84
CA PRO A 168 20.10 6.45 3.99
C PRO A 168 19.88 7.96 4.04
N VAL A 169 18.61 8.38 4.01
CA VAL A 169 18.25 9.78 4.22
C VAL A 169 18.35 10.05 5.71
N THR A 170 19.25 10.94 6.09
CA THR A 170 19.39 11.37 7.48
C THR A 170 18.22 12.29 7.82
N ILE A 171 17.61 12.09 9.00
CA ILE A 171 16.58 13.01 9.51
C ILE A 171 17.14 14.43 9.60
N SER A 172 16.29 15.43 9.37
CA SER A 172 16.72 16.82 9.55
C SER A 172 17.04 17.09 11.03
N GLN A 173 17.94 18.04 11.31
CA GLN A 173 18.24 18.44 12.68
C GLN A 173 16.97 18.93 13.40
N GLN A 174 16.09 19.62 12.68
CA GLN A 174 14.81 20.11 13.19
C GLN A 174 13.89 18.96 13.62
N ASP A 175 13.78 17.90 12.82
CA ASP A 175 12.98 16.72 13.16
C ASP A 175 13.59 15.97 14.34
N SER A 176 14.92 15.86 14.38
CA SER A 176 15.65 15.25 15.50
C SER A 176 15.37 15.98 16.82
N ASP A 177 15.44 17.31 16.82
CA ASP A 177 15.17 18.12 18.01
C ASP A 177 13.69 18.08 18.41
N TYR A 178 12.78 18.05 17.42
CA TYR A 178 11.34 17.88 17.66
C TYR A 178 11.03 16.53 18.33
N LEU A 179 11.61 15.43 17.82
CA LEU A 179 11.47 14.09 18.40
C LEU A 179 11.97 14.07 19.85
N LYS A 180 13.14 14.66 20.13
CA LYS A 180 13.68 14.80 21.50
C LYS A 180 12.75 15.59 22.40
N GLN A 181 12.26 16.74 21.94
CA GLN A 181 11.34 17.58 22.71
C GLN A 181 10.03 16.87 23.01
N LYS A 182 9.56 16.02 22.10
CA LYS A 182 8.36 15.18 22.28
C LYS A 182 8.57 14.01 23.23
N GLY A 183 9.80 13.75 23.67
CA GLY A 183 10.10 12.68 24.62
C GLY A 183 10.07 11.27 24.03
N VAL A 184 10.14 11.13 22.69
CA VAL A 184 10.05 9.81 22.04
C VAL A 184 11.22 8.89 22.42
N PHE A 185 12.34 9.43 22.90
CA PHE A 185 13.50 8.67 23.35
C PHE A 185 13.44 8.32 24.85
N ASN A 186 12.41 8.78 25.57
CA ASN A 186 12.22 8.48 26.99
C ASN A 186 11.58 7.10 27.13
N LEU A 187 12.39 6.05 27.02
CA LEU A 187 11.92 4.67 27.16
C LEU A 187 11.49 4.36 28.62
N PRO A 188 10.49 3.47 28.82
CA PRO A 188 10.09 3.00 30.15
C PRO A 188 11.25 2.41 30.96
N GLN A 189 11.14 2.44 32.28
CA GLN A 189 12.16 1.90 33.19
C GLN A 189 12.28 0.37 33.08
N GLN A 190 13.48 -0.19 33.26
CA GLN A 190 13.69 -1.65 33.22
C GLN A 190 12.79 -2.43 34.20
N SER A 191 12.43 -1.82 35.33
CA SER A 191 11.60 -2.41 36.38
C SER A 191 10.13 -2.61 35.99
N SER A 192 9.65 -2.01 34.90
CA SER A 192 8.24 -2.05 34.53
C SER A 192 7.85 -3.26 33.68
N HIS A 193 8.79 -4.17 33.36
CA HIS A 193 8.62 -5.32 32.45
C HIS A 193 8.16 -4.96 31.01
N VAL A 194 7.82 -3.69 30.73
CA VAL A 194 7.53 -3.12 29.41
C VAL A 194 8.83 -2.76 28.67
N GLY A 195 9.95 -2.61 29.39
CA GLY A 195 11.27 -2.27 28.88
C GLY A 195 12.03 -3.40 28.19
N ILE A 196 11.39 -4.18 27.30
CA ILE A 196 12.05 -5.30 26.58
C ILE A 196 13.27 -4.81 25.77
N LEU A 197 13.26 -3.56 25.31
CA LEU A 197 14.36 -3.00 24.51
C LEU A 197 15.60 -2.57 25.30
N GLN A 198 15.56 -2.48 26.63
CA GLN A 198 16.75 -2.07 27.41
C GLN A 198 17.69 -3.24 27.74
N ASN A 199 17.31 -4.49 27.40
CA ASN A 199 18.23 -5.63 27.40
C ASN A 199 19.16 -5.63 26.17
N LEU A 200 18.93 -4.75 25.20
CA LEU A 200 19.92 -4.39 24.19
C LEU A 200 20.87 -3.39 24.88
N HIS A 201 22.00 -3.89 25.36
CA HIS A 201 23.04 -3.09 25.99
C HIS A 201 23.38 -1.89 25.09
N GLU A 202 23.18 -0.67 25.62
CA GLU A 202 23.53 0.67 25.10
C GLU A 202 22.41 1.48 24.39
N PRO A 203 21.98 2.64 24.94
CA PRO A 203 20.93 3.51 24.39
C PRO A 203 21.35 4.34 23.15
N VAL A 204 22.44 3.98 22.47
CA VAL A 204 23.08 4.85 21.45
C VAL A 204 22.71 4.46 20.01
N TYR A 205 22.07 3.30 19.77
CA TYR A 205 21.82 2.77 18.42
C TYR A 205 20.39 2.25 18.15
N VAL A 206 19.37 2.69 18.89
CA VAL A 206 17.99 2.28 18.55
C VAL A 206 17.55 2.96 17.25
N SER A 207 17.30 2.16 16.20
CA SER A 207 16.78 2.67 14.93
C SER A 207 15.41 3.33 15.15
N LEU A 208 15.11 4.40 14.41
CA LEU A 208 13.76 5.00 14.44
C LEU A 208 12.68 4.02 13.97
N SER A 209 13.05 3.02 13.16
CA SER A 209 12.14 1.93 12.79
C SER A 209 11.78 1.06 14.00
N ASP A 210 12.77 0.69 14.81
CA ASP A 210 12.57 -0.09 16.03
C ASP A 210 11.81 0.73 17.08
N LEU A 211 12.14 2.01 17.19
CA LEU A 211 11.48 2.93 18.12
C LEU A 211 10.01 3.15 17.77
N LEU A 212 9.69 3.27 16.48
CA LEU A 212 8.31 3.34 16.02
C LEU A 212 7.55 2.07 16.42
N LEU A 213 8.10 0.91 16.09
CA LEU A 213 7.47 -0.37 16.39
C LEU A 213 7.28 -0.56 17.89
N PHE A 214 8.28 -0.19 18.69
CA PHE A 214 8.21 -0.23 20.14
C PHE A 214 7.05 0.59 20.69
N TRP A 215 6.95 1.87 20.32
CA TRP A 215 5.87 2.72 20.82
C TRP A 215 4.50 2.25 20.34
N SER A 216 4.42 1.75 19.11
CA SER A 216 3.20 1.12 18.59
C SER A 216 2.81 -0.12 19.40
N MET A 217 3.75 -1.00 19.72
CA MET A 217 3.51 -2.16 20.58
C MET A 217 3.11 -1.75 22.00
N ALA A 218 3.81 -0.79 22.60
CA ALA A 218 3.51 -0.26 23.92
C ALA A 218 2.09 0.32 23.99
N SER A 219 1.64 1.03 22.94
CA SER A 219 0.28 1.59 22.88
C SER A 219 -0.83 0.52 22.94
N VAL A 220 -0.53 -0.72 22.54
CA VAL A 220 -1.44 -1.86 22.63
C VAL A 220 -1.23 -2.62 23.94
N ALA A 221 0.02 -2.87 24.31
CA ALA A 221 0.39 -3.65 25.49
C ALA A 221 -0.10 -3.01 26.80
N VAL A 222 -0.14 -1.68 26.90
CA VAL A 222 -0.60 -0.95 28.09
C VAL A 222 -2.02 -1.35 28.52
N ASN A 223 -2.88 -1.85 27.62
CA ASN A 223 -4.22 -2.32 28.02
C ASN A 223 -4.18 -3.57 28.92
N PHE A 224 -3.04 -4.26 28.99
CA PHE A 224 -2.87 -5.52 29.69
C PHE A 224 -1.90 -5.42 30.88
N VAL A 225 -1.31 -4.23 31.13
CA VAL A 225 -0.38 -4.07 32.25
C VAL A 225 -1.12 -3.79 33.58
N PRO A 226 -0.64 -4.32 34.71
CA PRO A 226 -1.17 -3.99 36.04
C PRO A 226 -1.07 -2.51 36.39
N SER A 227 -1.88 -2.05 37.35
CA SER A 227 -1.85 -0.65 37.79
C SER A 227 -0.53 -0.17 38.34
N THR A 228 0.22 -1.08 38.96
CA THR A 228 1.56 -0.82 39.50
C THR A 228 2.53 -0.34 38.43
N VAL A 229 2.42 -0.84 37.20
CA VAL A 229 3.34 -0.54 36.09
C VAL A 229 3.23 0.93 35.70
N TRP A 230 2.03 1.42 35.38
CA TRP A 230 1.88 2.81 34.94
C TRP A 230 2.05 3.81 36.09
N GLN A 231 1.82 3.40 37.35
CA GLN A 231 2.13 4.21 38.53
C GLN A 231 3.64 4.40 38.73
N LEU A 232 4.42 3.32 38.56
CA LEU A 232 5.89 3.37 38.65
C LEU A 232 6.50 4.27 37.56
N GLU A 233 5.90 4.27 36.37
CA GLU A 233 6.28 5.14 35.26
C GLU A 233 5.79 6.60 35.43
N GLY A 234 5.06 6.90 36.51
CA GLY A 234 4.62 8.26 36.84
C GLY A 234 3.37 8.74 36.12
N PHE A 235 2.60 7.85 35.49
CA PHE A 235 1.32 8.19 34.86
C PHE A 235 0.18 8.16 35.88
N GLY A 236 -0.82 9.03 35.69
CA GLY A 236 -2.02 9.07 36.53
C GLY A 236 -3.04 7.99 36.18
N SER A 237 -2.94 7.38 35.00
CA SER A 237 -3.81 6.28 34.58
C SER A 237 -3.24 5.44 33.44
N CYS A 238 -3.76 4.23 33.27
CA CYS A 238 -3.53 3.39 32.09
C CYS A 238 -3.86 4.14 30.78
N LYS A 239 -4.96 4.92 30.76
CA LYS A 239 -5.37 5.69 29.58
C LYS A 239 -4.33 6.73 29.18
N GLU A 240 -3.74 7.40 30.17
CA GLU A 240 -2.70 8.40 29.97
C GLU A 240 -1.41 7.78 29.43
N MET A 241 -0.93 6.69 30.03
CA MET A 241 0.25 5.96 29.54
C MET A 241 0.05 5.47 28.10
N LYS A 242 -1.13 4.91 27.80
CA LYS A 242 -1.51 4.46 26.46
C LYS A 242 -1.49 5.60 25.45
N ALA A 243 -2.04 6.76 25.82
CA ALA A 243 -2.07 7.96 24.99
C ALA A 243 -0.66 8.47 24.68
N THR A 244 0.21 8.49 25.69
CA THR A 244 1.61 8.88 25.52
C THR A 244 2.35 7.96 24.55
N ALA A 245 2.22 6.64 24.71
CA ALA A 245 2.82 5.68 23.79
C ALA A 245 2.30 5.84 22.34
N TYR A 246 0.99 6.03 22.18
CA TYR A 246 0.38 6.30 20.88
C TYR A 246 0.89 7.60 20.23
N GLU A 247 1.00 8.69 20.98
CA GLU A 247 1.51 9.97 20.46
C GLU A 247 3.01 9.90 20.15
N HIS A 248 3.81 9.16 20.92
CA HIS A 248 5.20 8.89 20.59
C HIS A 248 5.34 8.12 19.27
N ALA A 249 4.58 7.04 19.09
CA ALA A 249 4.57 6.27 17.85
C ALA A 249 4.18 7.16 16.65
N LYS A 250 3.12 7.96 16.78
CA LYS A 250 2.71 8.93 15.75
C LYS A 250 3.77 9.96 15.44
N CYS A 251 4.47 10.46 16.46
CA CYS A 251 5.52 11.44 16.30
C CYS A 251 6.68 10.84 15.49
N VAL A 252 7.11 9.62 15.83
CA VAL A 252 8.14 8.90 15.05
C VAL A 252 7.64 8.58 13.64
N TYR A 253 6.39 8.15 13.47
CA TYR A 253 5.81 7.85 12.15
C TYR A 253 5.86 9.06 11.21
N ASN A 254 5.54 10.26 11.72
CA ASN A 254 5.46 11.47 10.91
C ASN A 254 6.81 12.18 10.71
N ASN A 255 7.75 12.06 11.66
CA ASN A 255 8.99 12.85 11.68
C ASN A 255 10.26 11.97 11.69
N GLY A 256 10.12 10.65 11.60
CA GLY A 256 11.23 9.70 11.69
C GLY A 256 12.04 9.52 10.42
N GLY A 257 11.73 10.26 9.35
CA GLY A 257 12.40 10.14 8.06
C GLY A 257 12.12 8.78 7.38
N VAL A 258 13.19 8.11 6.94
CA VAL A 258 13.07 6.81 6.24
C VAL A 258 12.90 5.69 7.26
N ILE A 259 11.72 5.08 7.26
CA ILE A 259 11.38 3.91 8.07
C ILE A 259 11.18 2.72 7.15
N HIS A 260 11.63 1.54 7.58
CA HIS A 260 11.38 0.30 6.84
C HIS A 260 9.88 0.08 6.64
N GLN A 261 9.47 -0.21 5.39
CA GLN A 261 8.05 -0.32 5.04
C GLN A 261 7.29 -1.38 5.86
N GLU A 262 7.97 -2.47 6.25
CA GLU A 262 7.40 -3.51 7.10
C GLU A 262 7.14 -3.01 8.52
N HIS A 263 8.05 -2.21 9.08
CA HIS A 263 7.87 -1.58 10.39
C HIS A 263 6.76 -0.53 10.34
N LEU A 264 6.66 0.25 9.26
CA LEU A 264 5.53 1.16 9.03
C LEU A 264 4.20 0.40 9.01
N LEU A 265 4.14 -0.73 8.29
CA LEU A 265 2.95 -1.56 8.18
C LEU A 265 2.55 -2.17 9.54
N GLN A 266 3.49 -2.81 10.23
CA GLN A 266 3.29 -3.35 11.57
C GLN A 266 2.77 -2.28 12.53
N SER A 267 3.41 -1.11 12.50
CA SER A 267 3.08 0.01 13.38
C SER A 267 1.70 0.59 13.06
N ALA A 268 1.37 0.80 11.77
CA ALA A 268 0.04 1.26 11.37
C ALA A 268 -1.06 0.26 11.76
N LEU A 269 -0.81 -1.05 11.61
CA LEU A 269 -1.76 -2.08 12.03
C LEU A 269 -1.96 -2.06 13.56
N LEU A 270 -0.90 -1.91 14.35
CA LEU A 270 -0.99 -1.77 15.80
C LEU A 270 -1.72 -0.48 16.22
N LEU A 271 -1.40 0.65 15.60
CA LEU A 271 -2.05 1.94 15.87
C LEU A 271 -3.54 1.93 15.51
N SER A 272 -3.99 1.02 14.64
CA SER A 272 -5.41 0.85 14.39
C SER A 272 -6.18 0.44 15.64
N PHE A 273 -5.57 -0.19 16.66
CA PHE A 273 -6.21 -0.53 17.94
C PHE A 273 -6.42 0.68 18.88
N TRP A 274 -5.96 1.86 18.49
CA TRP A 274 -6.15 3.08 19.26
C TRP A 274 -7.58 3.61 19.19
N HIS A 275 -8.21 3.79 20.35
CA HIS A 275 -9.52 4.42 20.48
C HIS A 275 -9.42 5.57 21.48
N SER A 276 -9.89 6.76 21.08
CA SER A 276 -9.99 7.92 21.96
C SER A 276 -11.41 8.50 21.90
N ASP A 277 -11.91 8.96 23.05
CA ASP A 277 -13.21 9.64 23.13
C ASP A 277 -13.21 10.95 22.30
N ARG A 278 -12.04 11.56 22.12
CA ARG A 278 -11.86 12.82 21.39
C ARG A 278 -12.04 12.64 19.88
N ASP A 279 -11.66 11.47 19.36
CA ASP A 279 -11.58 11.24 17.92
C ASP A 279 -12.79 10.50 17.33
N ARG A 280 -13.86 10.27 18.12
CA ARG A 280 -15.14 9.66 17.69
C ARG A 280 -14.95 8.42 16.79
N LEU A 281 -14.04 7.51 17.17
CA LEU A 281 -13.73 6.26 16.45
C LEU A 281 -13.14 6.42 15.03
N SER A 282 -12.67 7.62 14.64
CA SER A 282 -12.09 7.85 13.31
C SER A 282 -10.68 7.27 13.15
N GLN A 283 -9.86 7.30 14.22
CA GLN A 283 -8.46 6.87 14.18
C GLN A 283 -8.25 5.39 13.86
N PRO A 284 -9.03 4.43 14.43
CA PRO A 284 -8.95 3.04 14.03
C PRO A 284 -9.10 2.84 12.53
N TRP A 285 -10.09 3.51 11.94
CA TRP A 285 -10.36 3.43 10.50
C TRP A 285 -9.25 4.05 9.66
N TYR A 286 -8.69 5.18 10.11
CA TYR A 286 -7.58 5.85 9.43
C TYR A 286 -6.35 4.95 9.39
N TRP A 287 -5.87 4.48 10.55
CA TRP A 287 -4.68 3.63 10.65
C TRP A 287 -4.87 2.27 9.97
N SER A 288 -6.06 1.68 10.05
CA SER A 288 -6.37 0.48 9.26
C SER A 288 -6.28 0.76 7.76
N GLY A 289 -6.71 1.93 7.29
CA GLY A 289 -6.53 2.34 5.90
C GLY A 289 -5.06 2.49 5.51
N VAL A 290 -4.25 3.13 6.36
CA VAL A 290 -2.80 3.25 6.16
C VAL A 290 -2.14 1.87 6.07
N ALA A 291 -2.48 0.95 6.98
CA ALA A 291 -1.96 -0.41 6.97
C ALA A 291 -2.34 -1.16 5.69
N VAL A 292 -3.59 -1.09 5.24
CA VAL A 292 -4.02 -1.72 3.97
C VAL A 292 -3.27 -1.12 2.78
N SER A 293 -3.09 0.20 2.73
CA SER A 293 -2.32 0.84 1.65
C SER A 293 -0.85 0.40 1.65
N LEU A 294 -0.19 0.35 2.80
CA LEU A 294 1.21 -0.13 2.91
C LEU A 294 1.31 -1.61 2.50
N CYS A 295 0.37 -2.45 2.93
CA CYS A 295 0.26 -3.84 2.53
C CYS A 295 0.17 -4.00 0.99
N GLN A 296 -0.60 -3.13 0.33
CA GLN A 296 -0.72 -3.12 -1.13
C GLN A 296 0.53 -2.57 -1.83
N ILE A 297 1.16 -1.53 -1.28
CA ILE A 297 2.40 -0.94 -1.79
C ILE A 297 3.54 -1.98 -1.78
N ILE A 298 3.68 -2.76 -0.71
CA ILE A 298 4.69 -3.82 -0.57
C ILE A 298 4.28 -5.10 -1.32
N GLY A 299 3.00 -5.22 -1.72
CA GLY A 299 2.48 -6.37 -2.46
C GLY A 299 2.15 -7.59 -1.59
N LEU A 300 1.87 -7.44 -0.29
CA LEU A 300 1.57 -8.57 0.60
C LEU A 300 0.23 -9.25 0.34
N HIS A 301 -0.64 -8.61 -0.45
CA HIS A 301 -1.88 -9.18 -0.94
C HIS A 301 -1.68 -10.20 -2.06
N ARG A 302 -0.46 -10.29 -2.61
CA ARG A 302 -0.07 -11.23 -3.66
C ARG A 302 0.83 -12.31 -3.12
N ASN A 303 0.62 -13.55 -3.54
CA ASN A 303 1.51 -14.66 -3.24
C ASN A 303 2.86 -14.45 -3.93
N PRO A 304 3.95 -14.26 -3.17
CA PRO A 304 5.27 -14.05 -3.76
C PRO A 304 5.78 -15.27 -4.54
N ASP A 305 5.21 -16.45 -4.31
CA ASP A 305 5.58 -17.70 -4.97
C ASP A 305 4.59 -18.15 -6.04
N SER A 306 3.63 -17.29 -6.44
CA SER A 306 2.57 -17.60 -7.42
C SER A 306 3.09 -18.14 -8.74
N VAL A 307 4.25 -17.64 -9.18
CA VAL A 307 4.90 -18.04 -10.43
C VAL A 307 5.92 -19.15 -10.19
N ARG A 308 6.83 -18.93 -9.24
CA ARG A 308 7.86 -19.86 -8.76
C ARG A 308 8.30 -19.40 -7.38
N LEU A 309 8.93 -20.29 -6.61
CA LEU A 309 9.53 -19.93 -5.33
C LEU A 309 10.44 -18.69 -5.50
N ASN A 310 10.13 -17.63 -4.76
CA ASN A 310 10.91 -16.40 -4.79
C ASN A 310 12.04 -16.46 -3.75
N PRO A 311 13.31 -16.57 -4.18
CA PRO A 311 14.43 -16.72 -3.25
C PRO A 311 14.75 -15.43 -2.50
N VAL A 312 14.28 -14.26 -2.98
CA VAL A 312 14.45 -12.97 -2.31
C VAL A 312 13.71 -12.94 -0.97
N ILE A 313 12.62 -13.70 -0.87
CA ILE A 313 11.77 -13.72 0.32
C ILE A 313 12.10 -14.99 1.09
N ASN A 314 12.83 -14.83 2.18
CA ASN A 314 13.18 -15.94 3.06
C ASN A 314 11.93 -16.52 3.77
N PRO A 315 12.01 -17.74 4.35
CA PRO A 315 10.86 -18.39 5.01
C PRO A 315 10.24 -17.57 6.15
N HIS A 316 11.05 -16.96 7.02
CA HIS A 316 10.58 -16.15 8.15
C HIS A 316 9.76 -14.94 7.68
N ARG A 317 10.30 -14.19 6.71
CA ARG A 317 9.64 -13.03 6.10
C ARG A 317 8.32 -13.41 5.45
N ARG A 318 8.25 -14.58 4.80
CA ARG A 318 7.02 -15.11 4.19
C ARG A 318 5.94 -15.43 5.23
N ARG A 319 6.30 -16.05 6.36
CA ARG A 319 5.36 -16.28 7.47
C ARG A 319 4.86 -14.96 8.05
N MET A 320 5.76 -14.00 8.28
CA MET A 320 5.41 -12.65 8.73
C MET A 320 4.46 -11.94 7.76
N TRP A 321 4.70 -12.02 6.45
CA TRP A 321 3.83 -11.40 5.44
C TRP A 321 2.42 -11.98 5.44
N ARG A 322 2.28 -13.30 5.55
CA ARG A 322 0.97 -13.94 5.74
C ARG A 322 0.26 -13.37 6.98
N ARG A 323 0.95 -13.34 8.11
CA ARG A 323 0.39 -12.82 9.38
C ARG A 323 -0.04 -11.36 9.27
N LEU A 324 0.76 -10.50 8.63
CA LEU A 324 0.42 -9.09 8.42
C LEU A 324 -0.78 -8.92 7.50
N TRP A 325 -0.81 -9.62 6.36
CA TRP A 325 -1.95 -9.57 5.45
C TRP A 325 -3.23 -10.07 6.12
N GLY A 326 -3.17 -11.20 6.83
CA GLY A 326 -4.29 -11.72 7.62
C GLY A 326 -4.75 -10.73 8.69
N GLY A 327 -3.82 -10.09 9.39
CA GLY A 327 -4.11 -9.05 10.37
C GLY A 327 -4.83 -7.83 9.76
N CYS A 328 -4.40 -7.38 8.58
CA CYS A 328 -5.08 -6.33 7.83
C CYS A 328 -6.49 -6.75 7.40
N LEU A 329 -6.66 -7.98 6.88
CA LEU A 329 -7.95 -8.52 6.49
C LEU A 329 -8.92 -8.57 7.67
N PHE A 330 -8.51 -9.21 8.77
CA PHE A 330 -9.28 -9.24 10.01
C PHE A 330 -9.72 -7.82 10.38
N ARG A 331 -8.77 -6.89 10.44
CA ARG A 331 -9.07 -5.55 10.93
C ARG A 331 -10.02 -4.76 10.02
N ASP A 332 -9.87 -4.89 8.70
CA ASP A 332 -10.73 -4.26 7.71
C ASP A 332 -12.19 -4.72 7.87
N ARG A 333 -12.42 -6.02 7.97
CA ARG A 333 -13.76 -6.64 8.09
C ARG A 333 -14.49 -6.18 9.35
N TRP A 334 -13.84 -6.31 10.50
CA TRP A 334 -14.45 -5.98 11.79
C TRP A 334 -14.69 -4.47 11.97
N LEU A 335 -13.77 -3.62 11.49
CA LEU A 335 -13.99 -2.18 11.52
C LEU A 335 -15.09 -1.74 10.54
N SER A 336 -15.17 -2.37 9.37
CA SER A 336 -16.23 -2.12 8.40
C SER A 336 -17.60 -2.41 9.00
N LEU A 337 -17.77 -3.57 9.63
CA LEU A 337 -19.00 -3.92 10.34
C LEU A 337 -19.30 -2.93 11.46
N THR A 338 -18.33 -2.67 12.35
CA THR A 338 -18.51 -1.83 13.55
C THR A 338 -18.88 -0.38 13.20
N LEU A 339 -18.31 0.17 12.12
CA LEU A 339 -18.48 1.57 11.74
C LEU A 339 -19.46 1.77 10.58
N GLY A 340 -20.01 0.69 10.00
CA GLY A 340 -20.85 0.73 8.81
C GLY A 340 -20.13 1.30 7.58
N ARG A 341 -18.83 1.04 7.43
CA ARG A 341 -17.98 1.60 6.36
C ARG A 341 -17.60 0.54 5.31
N PRO A 342 -17.43 0.91 4.03
CA PRO A 342 -17.04 -0.04 2.99
C PRO A 342 -15.67 -0.66 3.25
N MET A 343 -15.56 -1.97 3.04
CA MET A 343 -14.30 -2.71 3.14
C MET A 343 -13.28 -2.19 2.11
N ARG A 344 -12.00 -2.15 2.48
CA ARG A 344 -10.92 -1.74 1.56
C ARG A 344 -10.28 -2.92 0.84
N ILE A 345 -10.26 -4.09 1.47
CA ILE A 345 -9.65 -5.28 0.88
C ILE A 345 -10.71 -6.02 0.08
N ARG A 346 -10.55 -6.05 -1.24
CA ARG A 346 -11.31 -6.92 -2.14
C ARG A 346 -10.54 -8.21 -2.35
N LEU A 347 -11.11 -9.33 -1.93
CA LEU A 347 -10.42 -10.63 -2.00
C LEU A 347 -10.20 -11.11 -3.44
N CYS A 348 -11.01 -10.64 -4.39
CA CYS A 348 -10.80 -10.95 -5.82
C CYS A 348 -9.48 -10.41 -6.40
N ASP A 349 -8.87 -9.41 -5.76
CA ASP A 349 -7.56 -8.87 -6.15
C ASP A 349 -6.39 -9.59 -5.43
N CYS A 350 -6.70 -10.52 -4.52
CA CYS A 350 -5.73 -11.14 -3.62
C CYS A 350 -5.55 -12.63 -3.95
N ASP A 351 -4.32 -13.12 -3.85
CA ASP A 351 -4.01 -14.55 -3.92
C ASP A 351 -3.03 -15.00 -2.82
N MET A 352 -2.76 -14.14 -1.83
CA MET A 352 -1.98 -14.50 -0.65
C MET A 352 -2.68 -15.61 0.14
N PRO A 353 -2.01 -16.74 0.43
CA PRO A 353 -2.58 -17.79 1.26
C PRO A 353 -2.88 -17.30 2.67
N PHE A 354 -3.98 -17.79 3.24
CA PHE A 354 -4.29 -17.52 4.64
C PHE A 354 -3.19 -18.05 5.58
N PRO A 355 -2.89 -17.33 6.67
CA PRO A 355 -2.03 -17.80 7.74
C PRO A 355 -2.44 -19.17 8.28
N THR A 356 -1.44 -20.00 8.49
CA THR A 356 -1.52 -21.30 9.14
C THR A 356 -1.01 -21.21 10.58
N VAL A 357 -1.20 -22.27 11.35
CA VAL A 357 -0.63 -22.39 12.72
C VAL A 357 0.89 -22.28 12.69
N GLU A 358 1.54 -22.88 11.69
CA GLU A 358 3.00 -22.84 11.52
C GLU A 358 3.53 -21.41 11.28
N ASP A 359 2.71 -20.54 10.68
CA ASP A 359 3.11 -19.14 10.48
C ASP A 359 3.29 -18.39 11.81
N LEU A 360 2.64 -18.85 12.89
CA LEU A 360 2.79 -18.30 14.23
C LEU A 360 3.88 -19.04 15.02
N LEU A 361 3.84 -20.38 15.04
CA LEU A 361 4.73 -21.18 15.87
C LEU A 361 6.17 -21.17 15.35
N GLY A 362 6.36 -21.18 14.03
CA GLY A 362 7.68 -21.23 13.41
C GLY A 362 8.55 -20.00 13.63
N ASP A 363 8.01 -18.90 14.17
CA ASP A 363 8.81 -17.72 14.56
C ASP A 363 9.17 -17.73 16.05
N VAL A 364 8.52 -18.57 16.83
CA VAL A 364 8.79 -18.75 18.26
C VAL A 364 9.87 -19.79 18.51
N THR A 365 10.07 -20.73 17.58
CA THR A 365 11.11 -21.76 17.68
C THR A 365 12.52 -21.20 17.87
N ASP A 366 12.77 -20.02 17.28
CA ASP A 366 14.09 -19.37 17.29
C ASP A 366 14.34 -18.54 18.55
N ILE A 367 13.32 -18.34 19.40
CA ILE A 367 13.42 -17.57 20.65
C ILE A 367 14.09 -18.43 21.74
N PRO A 368 15.06 -17.92 22.51
CA PRO A 368 15.64 -18.62 23.66
C PRO A 368 14.57 -19.13 24.64
N SER A 369 14.75 -20.35 25.18
CA SER A 369 13.77 -20.96 26.09
C SER A 369 13.46 -20.09 27.31
N SER A 370 14.48 -19.42 27.88
CA SER A 370 14.30 -18.50 29.01
C SER A 370 13.33 -17.35 28.70
N LEU A 371 13.34 -16.83 27.47
CA LEU A 371 12.42 -15.78 27.05
C LEU A 371 11.04 -16.33 26.70
N ARG A 372 10.97 -17.53 26.10
CA ARG A 372 9.69 -18.20 25.86
C ARG A 372 8.95 -18.48 27.15
N ASP A 373 9.63 -19.08 28.12
CA ASP A 373 9.03 -19.47 29.40
C ASP A 373 8.62 -18.23 30.24
N ALA A 374 9.30 -17.09 30.04
CA ALA A 374 9.01 -15.85 30.74
C ALA A 374 7.84 -15.05 30.14
N TYR A 375 7.68 -15.07 28.81
CA TYR A 375 6.80 -14.12 28.11
C TYR A 375 5.70 -14.77 27.25
N LEU A 376 5.82 -16.06 26.91
CA LEU A 376 4.83 -16.75 26.08
C LEU A 376 3.94 -17.67 26.92
N PRO A 377 2.66 -17.77 26.57
CA PRO A 377 1.74 -18.68 27.23
C PRO A 377 2.14 -20.14 26.98
N GLN A 378 2.03 -20.98 28.00
CA GLN A 378 2.39 -22.42 27.91
C GLN A 378 1.52 -23.18 26.91
N ASP A 379 0.29 -22.71 26.68
CA ASP A 379 -0.72 -23.25 25.77
C ASP A 379 -0.69 -22.59 24.38
N LEU A 380 0.42 -21.95 23.99
CA LEU A 380 0.57 -21.26 22.71
C LEU A 380 0.20 -22.13 21.49
N ASP A 381 0.58 -23.41 21.49
CA ASP A 381 0.25 -24.34 20.40
C ASP A 381 -1.25 -24.53 20.20
N ARG A 382 -2.04 -24.43 21.28
CA ARG A 382 -3.49 -24.48 21.24
C ARG A 382 -4.05 -23.12 20.82
N LEU A 383 -3.55 -22.04 21.41
CA LEU A 383 -3.95 -20.66 21.10
C LEU A 383 -3.76 -20.33 19.60
N ALA A 384 -2.67 -20.79 19.00
CA ALA A 384 -2.36 -20.55 17.60
C ALA A 384 -3.41 -21.16 16.63
N LYS A 385 -4.18 -22.17 17.06
CA LYS A 385 -5.23 -22.80 16.24
C LYS A 385 -6.44 -21.90 16.03
N TYR A 386 -6.71 -20.96 16.93
CA TYR A 386 -7.85 -20.04 16.80
C TYR A 386 -7.63 -19.00 15.70
N TRP A 387 -6.38 -18.63 15.41
CA TRP A 387 -6.10 -17.56 14.45
C TRP A 387 -6.57 -17.86 13.02
N PRO A 388 -6.24 -19.02 12.39
CA PRO A 388 -6.78 -19.37 11.08
C PRO A 388 -8.30 -19.39 11.05
N VAL A 389 -8.95 -19.87 12.13
CA VAL A 389 -10.41 -19.92 12.25
C VAL A 389 -11.00 -18.52 12.25
N LEU A 390 -10.47 -17.60 13.07
CA LEU A 390 -10.91 -16.20 13.11
C LEU A 390 -10.76 -15.51 11.75
N LEU A 391 -9.72 -15.84 10.98
CA LEU A 391 -9.56 -15.30 9.63
C LEU A 391 -10.58 -15.85 8.63
N GLN A 392 -10.94 -17.13 8.71
CA GLN A 392 -12.01 -17.69 7.89
C GLN A 392 -13.37 -17.06 8.24
N LEU A 393 -13.68 -16.91 9.53
CA LEU A 393 -14.89 -16.20 9.97
C LEU A 393 -14.91 -14.75 9.49
N SER A 394 -13.75 -14.06 9.55
CA SER A 394 -13.63 -12.69 9.05
C SER A 394 -13.81 -12.60 7.53
N ARG A 395 -13.37 -13.62 6.78
CA ARG A 395 -13.60 -13.73 5.33
C ARG A 395 -15.10 -13.81 5.04
N LEU A 396 -15.80 -14.75 5.68
CA LEU A 396 -17.25 -14.94 5.56
C LEU A 396 -18.03 -13.71 6.01
N LEU A 397 -17.60 -13.05 7.08
CA LEU A 397 -18.18 -11.77 7.50
C LEU A 397 -18.12 -10.73 6.37
N GLY A 398 -17.02 -10.70 5.60
CA GLY A 398 -16.91 -9.85 4.42
C GLY A 398 -17.92 -10.20 3.34
N ASP A 399 -18.09 -11.50 3.05
CA ASP A 399 -19.03 -12.00 2.06
C ASP A 399 -20.48 -11.64 2.45
N VAL A 400 -20.85 -11.85 3.72
CA VAL A 400 -22.14 -11.43 4.30
C VAL A 400 -22.32 -9.91 4.23
N THR A 401 -21.28 -9.14 4.57
CA THR A 401 -21.35 -7.67 4.56
C THR A 401 -21.61 -7.13 3.15
N THR A 402 -20.91 -7.68 2.15
CA THR A 402 -21.10 -7.34 0.74
C THR A 402 -22.48 -7.75 0.24
N LEU A 403 -22.96 -8.94 0.61
CA LEU A 403 -24.27 -9.43 0.20
C LEU A 403 -25.41 -8.59 0.80
N CYS A 404 -25.37 -8.33 2.10
CA CYS A 404 -26.50 -7.76 2.84
C CYS A 404 -26.50 -6.22 2.95
N TYR A 405 -25.35 -5.56 2.84
CA TYR A 405 -25.21 -4.13 3.19
C TYR A 405 -24.66 -3.25 2.07
N GLU A 406 -24.45 -3.77 0.86
CA GLU A 406 -24.10 -2.93 -0.30
C GLU A 406 -25.30 -2.10 -0.78
N GLN A 407 -25.14 -0.77 -0.83
CA GLN A 407 -26.24 0.19 -1.04
C GLN A 407 -27.04 -0.01 -2.34
N ASN A 408 -26.43 -0.56 -3.37
CA ASN A 408 -27.03 -0.72 -4.70
C ASN A 408 -27.27 -2.18 -5.08
N ASN A 409 -27.05 -3.13 -4.15
CA ASN A 409 -27.30 -4.53 -4.44
C ASN A 409 -28.80 -4.84 -4.31
N SER A 410 -29.20 -5.86 -5.05
CA SER A 410 -30.52 -6.47 -4.89
C SER A 410 -30.62 -7.09 -3.51
N THR A 411 -31.83 -7.20 -2.96
CA THR A 411 -32.05 -7.99 -1.74
C THR A 411 -31.47 -9.39 -1.92
N PRO A 412 -30.69 -9.90 -0.96
CA PRO A 412 -30.13 -11.24 -1.01
C PRO A 412 -31.21 -12.29 -1.27
N THR A 413 -30.93 -13.25 -2.16
CA THR A 413 -31.83 -14.40 -2.34
C THR A 413 -31.67 -15.39 -1.19
N LEU A 414 -32.71 -16.18 -0.91
CA LEU A 414 -32.64 -17.24 0.10
C LEU A 414 -31.50 -18.22 -0.19
N GLU A 415 -31.32 -18.61 -1.46
CA GLU A 415 -30.24 -19.49 -1.90
C GLU A 415 -28.84 -18.93 -1.59
N GLN A 416 -28.63 -17.62 -1.78
CA GLN A 416 -27.36 -16.97 -1.42
C GLN A 416 -27.10 -17.01 0.09
N CYS A 417 -28.13 -16.78 0.91
CA CYS A 417 -28.03 -16.89 2.36
C CYS A 417 -27.74 -18.33 2.80
N GLU A 418 -28.46 -19.32 2.25
CA GLU A 418 -28.26 -20.74 2.55
C GLU A 418 -26.85 -21.21 2.16
N CYS A 419 -26.28 -20.69 1.06
CA CYS A 419 -24.91 -21.00 0.67
C CYS A 419 -23.87 -20.49 1.69
N LEU A 420 -24.02 -19.25 2.17
CA LEU A 420 -23.14 -18.70 3.20
C LEU A 420 -23.30 -19.41 4.55
N GLU A 421 -24.54 -19.77 4.92
CA GLU A 421 -24.82 -20.53 6.14
C GLU A 421 -24.23 -21.95 6.07
N ALA A 422 -24.33 -22.61 4.92
CA ALA A 422 -23.74 -23.93 4.69
C ALA A 422 -22.20 -23.88 4.73
N GLU A 423 -21.58 -22.80 4.25
CA GLU A 423 -20.14 -22.61 4.37
C GLU A 423 -19.72 -22.31 5.81
N LEU A 424 -20.44 -21.42 6.50
CA LEU A 424 -20.21 -21.12 7.91
C LEU A 424 -20.27 -22.38 8.77
N SER A 425 -21.28 -23.23 8.54
CA SER A 425 -21.50 -24.48 9.29
C SER A 425 -20.39 -25.52 9.12
N GLN A 426 -19.53 -25.40 8.10
CA GLN A 426 -18.37 -26.28 7.93
C GLN A 426 -17.21 -25.91 8.85
N HIS A 427 -17.20 -24.71 9.42
CA HIS A 427 -16.15 -24.26 10.31
C HIS A 427 -16.40 -24.71 11.74
N CYS A 428 -15.53 -25.61 12.23
CA CYS A 428 -15.53 -26.02 13.63
C CYS A 428 -14.53 -25.17 14.42
N ILE A 429 -14.99 -24.57 15.53
CA ILE A 429 -14.10 -23.97 16.51
C ILE A 429 -13.41 -25.11 17.27
N PRO A 430 -12.07 -25.13 17.37
CA PRO A 430 -11.36 -26.13 18.15
C PRO A 430 -11.89 -26.17 19.59
N GLU A 431 -12.50 -27.30 19.98
CA GLU A 431 -12.95 -27.53 21.35
C GLU A 431 -11.74 -27.48 22.29
N GLY A 432 -11.92 -26.83 23.44
CA GLY A 432 -10.93 -26.91 24.51
C GLY A 432 -11.04 -28.24 25.28
N ASN A 433 -9.97 -28.62 25.96
CA ASN A 433 -9.94 -29.86 26.73
C ASN A 433 -10.83 -29.72 27.97
N ASN A 434 -11.88 -30.56 28.05
CA ASN A 434 -12.79 -30.76 29.19
C ASN A 434 -12.16 -30.61 30.59
N GLY A 435 -11.95 -29.36 31.05
CA GLY A 435 -11.54 -29.00 32.41
C GLY A 435 -10.08 -28.57 32.64
N GLU A 436 -9.17 -28.62 31.66
CA GLU A 436 -7.74 -28.25 31.83
C GLU A 436 -7.32 -26.95 31.10
N GLU A 437 -8.29 -26.18 30.59
CA GLU A 437 -8.00 -24.98 29.81
C GLU A 437 -7.47 -23.82 30.68
N SER A 438 -6.45 -23.15 30.15
CA SER A 438 -5.96 -21.90 30.74
C SER A 438 -7.07 -20.83 30.68
N GLN A 439 -6.93 -19.75 31.48
CA GLN A 439 -7.86 -18.63 31.40
C GLN A 439 -7.80 -17.94 30.02
N LEU A 440 -6.62 -17.93 29.40
CA LEU A 440 -6.39 -17.33 28.10
C LEU A 440 -7.03 -18.15 26.97
N GLU A 441 -6.88 -19.48 27.04
CA GLU A 441 -7.53 -20.43 26.12
C GLU A 441 -9.04 -20.29 26.17
N ARG A 442 -9.63 -20.27 27.37
CA ARG A 442 -11.07 -20.00 27.56
C ARG A 442 -11.51 -18.68 26.94
N PHE A 443 -10.75 -17.61 27.16
CA PHE A 443 -11.06 -16.32 26.56
C PHE A 443 -11.12 -16.39 25.03
N TYR A 444 -10.10 -16.96 24.38
CA TYR A 444 -10.07 -17.04 22.92
C TYR A 444 -11.08 -18.03 22.34
N TYR A 445 -11.36 -19.13 23.03
CA TYR A 445 -12.44 -20.04 22.67
C TYR A 445 -13.80 -19.32 22.63
N TYR A 446 -14.18 -18.66 23.72
CA TYR A 446 -15.44 -17.92 23.77
C TYR A 446 -15.44 -16.73 22.82
N HIS A 447 -14.28 -16.10 22.57
CA HIS A 447 -14.16 -15.06 21.56
C HIS A 447 -14.45 -15.61 20.17
N ALA A 448 -13.87 -16.74 19.79
CA ALA A 448 -14.18 -17.39 18.51
C ALA A 448 -15.65 -17.81 18.41
N GLN A 449 -16.25 -18.30 19.50
CA GLN A 449 -17.68 -18.62 19.54
C GLN A 449 -18.56 -17.40 19.31
N LEU A 450 -18.22 -16.26 19.93
CA LEU A 450 -18.94 -15.01 19.73
C LEU A 450 -18.84 -14.49 18.29
N HIS A 451 -17.76 -14.80 17.57
CA HIS A 451 -17.60 -14.40 16.17
C HIS A 451 -18.35 -15.33 15.20
N TYR A 452 -18.56 -16.58 15.61
CA TYR A 452 -19.30 -17.57 14.84
C TYR A 452 -20.82 -17.40 14.97
N GLN A 453 -21.29 -17.06 16.18
CA GLN A 453 -22.67 -16.69 16.46
C GLN A 453 -23.03 -15.33 15.85
#